data_AF-A0A8T3N2X3-F1
#
_entry.id   AF-A0A8T3N2X3-F1
#
_cell.length_a   1.000
_cell.length_b   1.000
_cell.length_c   1.000
_cell.angle_alpha   90.00
_cell.angle_beta   90.00
_cell.angle_gamma   90.00
#
_symmetry.space_group_name_H-M   'P 1'
#
loop_
_entity.id
_entity.type
_entity.pdbx_description
1 polymer ?
#
loop_
_entity_poly.entity_id
_entity_poly.type
_entity_poly.pdbx_seq_one_letter_code
_entity_poly.pdbx_strand_id
1 'polypeptide(L)'
;MLQRFPHHKPRRVERTLESEMADDGKASTRLRFRHPMLALVCGLVRTSAHNDITHWYALMTPSVHRLLSHFGLELQVIGPSFEHHGERRPHFDSIRNVMDRAHRQRRDVWELVTDYGRLSVAPCFR
;
A
#
# COMPACT_ATOMS: atom_id res chain seq x y z
N MET A 1 -18.59 30.54 -59.17
CA MET A 1 -19.50 29.42 -58.87
C MET A 1 -18.66 28.16 -58.67
N LEU A 2 -18.34 27.78 -57.44
CA LEU A 2 -17.91 26.41 -57.06
C LEU A 2 -18.16 26.27 -55.55
N GLN A 3 -19.21 25.54 -55.21
CA GLN A 3 -19.72 25.34 -53.85
C GLN A 3 -18.86 24.30 -53.11
N ARG A 4 -18.50 24.60 -51.87
CA ARG A 4 -17.90 23.66 -50.91
C ARG A 4 -18.98 22.71 -50.40
N PHE A 5 -18.84 21.41 -50.66
CA PHE A 5 -19.67 20.37 -50.05
C PHE A 5 -19.06 19.93 -48.71
N PRO A 6 -19.86 19.89 -47.62
CA PRO A 6 -19.37 19.52 -46.29
C PRO A 6 -19.22 18.01 -46.12
N HIS A 7 -18.12 17.60 -45.47
CA HIS A 7 -17.90 16.21 -45.06
C HIS A 7 -18.88 15.79 -43.95
N HIS A 8 -19.81 14.92 -44.32
CA HIS A 8 -20.65 14.16 -43.41
C HIS A 8 -19.83 13.01 -42.81
N LYS A 9 -19.63 12.99 -41.48
CA LYS A 9 -19.22 11.78 -40.75
C LYS A 9 -20.45 11.16 -40.08
N PRO A 10 -20.66 9.84 -40.22
CA PRO A 10 -21.90 9.18 -39.83
C PRO A 10 -22.03 9.04 -38.31
N ARG A 11 -23.25 9.26 -37.82
CA ARG A 11 -23.76 8.68 -36.57
C ARG A 11 -24.12 7.22 -36.85
N ARG A 12 -23.59 6.27 -36.07
CA ARG A 12 -24.26 4.98 -35.84
C ARG A 12 -24.24 4.68 -34.34
N VAL A 13 -25.46 4.47 -33.86
CA VAL A 13 -25.91 4.17 -32.52
C VAL A 13 -25.68 2.69 -32.23
N GLU A 14 -25.16 2.40 -31.03
CA GLU A 14 -25.46 1.27 -30.12
C GLU A 14 -24.56 1.53 -28.89
N ARG A 15 -24.97 1.80 -27.64
CA ARG A 15 -26.17 1.45 -26.85
C ARG A 15 -26.59 0.01 -27.18
N THR A 16 -26.10 -1.02 -26.50
CA THR A 16 -26.24 -1.22 -25.05
C THR A 16 -25.40 -2.42 -24.67
N LEU A 17 -24.42 -2.23 -23.78
CA LEU A 17 -23.98 -3.21 -22.78
C LEU A 17 -23.56 -2.40 -21.55
N GLU A 18 -24.55 -1.69 -20.99
CA GLU A 18 -24.50 -1.28 -19.58
C GLU A 18 -24.88 -2.49 -18.71
N SER A 19 -24.47 -2.42 -17.44
CA SER A 19 -24.65 -3.42 -16.37
C SER A 19 -23.55 -4.49 -16.40
N GLU A 20 -22.59 -4.56 -15.49
CA GLU A 20 -22.47 -4.07 -14.11
C GLU A 20 -20.97 -3.85 -13.88
N MET A 21 -20.49 -2.67 -13.49
CA MET A 21 -20.05 -2.37 -12.13
C MET A 21 -19.81 -0.85 -12.06
N ALA A 22 -20.89 -0.09 -11.90
CA ALA A 22 -20.76 1.26 -11.40
C ALA A 22 -20.50 1.21 -9.88
N ASP A 23 -19.74 2.19 -9.41
CA ASP A 23 -19.49 2.53 -7.99
C ASP A 23 -18.40 1.67 -7.31
N ASP A 24 -17.24 2.18 -6.90
CA ASP A 24 -17.03 3.33 -6.01
C ASP A 24 -15.94 4.21 -6.61
N GLY A 25 -16.34 5.26 -7.32
CA GLY A 25 -15.48 6.36 -7.73
C GLY A 25 -15.08 7.22 -6.52
N LYS A 26 -14.67 6.59 -5.42
CA LYS A 26 -14.09 7.27 -4.27
C LYS A 26 -12.88 8.01 -4.80
N ALA A 27 -13.05 9.32 -4.85
CA ALA A 27 -12.05 10.29 -5.20
C ALA A 27 -10.68 9.76 -4.76
N SER A 28 -9.77 9.65 -5.74
CA SER A 28 -8.34 9.59 -5.52
C SER A 28 -7.99 10.79 -4.65
N THR A 29 -8.16 10.58 -3.35
CA THR A 29 -7.69 11.45 -2.29
C THR A 29 -6.22 11.39 -2.54
N ARG A 30 -5.67 12.40 -3.22
CA ARG A 30 -4.22 12.57 -3.31
C ARG A 30 -3.79 12.62 -1.87
N LEU A 31 -3.35 11.48 -1.35
CA LEU A 31 -3.01 11.37 0.04
C LEU A 31 -1.79 12.28 0.18
N ARG A 32 -2.04 13.50 0.66
CA ARG A 32 -1.01 14.50 0.96
C ARG A 32 -0.31 14.03 2.23
N PHE A 33 0.27 12.84 2.17
CA PHE A 33 1.07 12.32 3.23
C PHE A 33 2.31 13.19 3.29
N ARG A 34 2.40 13.99 4.35
CA ARG A 34 3.64 14.68 4.71
C ARG A 34 4.81 13.69 4.84
N HIS A 35 4.52 12.40 5.06
CA HIS A 35 5.47 11.30 5.12
C HIS A 35 5.13 10.21 4.08
N PRO A 36 5.72 10.21 2.87
CA PRO A 36 5.43 9.21 1.84
C PRO A 36 5.69 7.77 2.30
N MET A 37 6.60 7.56 3.25
CA MET A 37 6.82 6.25 3.87
C MET A 37 5.57 5.70 4.56
N LEU A 38 4.84 6.52 5.32
CA LEU A 38 3.60 6.09 5.97
C LEU A 38 2.53 5.75 4.93
N ALA A 39 2.48 6.50 3.82
CA ALA A 39 1.60 6.18 2.70
C ALA A 39 1.87 4.77 2.15
N LEU A 40 3.15 4.45 1.94
CA LEU A 40 3.58 3.16 1.44
C LEU A 40 3.26 2.06 2.44
N VAL A 41 3.45 2.29 3.74
CA VAL A 41 3.08 1.32 4.77
C VAL A 41 1.56 1.10 4.80
N CYS A 42 0.73 2.15 4.70
CA CYS A 42 -0.73 1.99 4.59
C CYS A 42 -1.09 1.09 3.40
N GLY A 43 -0.45 1.30 2.24
CA GLY A 43 -0.61 0.43 1.08
C GLY A 43 -0.17 -1.00 1.37
N LEU A 44 1.02 -1.18 1.96
CA LEU A 44 1.58 -2.48 2.31
C LEU A 44 0.68 -3.27 3.27
N VAL A 45 0.13 -2.63 4.30
CA VAL A 45 -0.80 -3.27 5.25
C VAL A 45 -2.11 -3.65 4.57
N ARG A 46 -2.69 -2.77 3.75
CA ARG A 46 -3.91 -3.06 2.98
C ARG A 46 -3.71 -4.22 2.03
N THR A 47 -2.64 -4.20 1.25
CA THR A 47 -2.29 -5.29 0.33
C THR A 47 -2.02 -6.58 1.09
N SER A 48 -1.37 -6.51 2.25
CA SER A 48 -1.12 -7.70 3.07
C SER A 48 -2.42 -8.32 3.57
N ALA A 49 -3.34 -7.51 4.12
CA ALA A 49 -4.64 -7.97 4.57
C ALA A 49 -5.49 -8.56 3.44
N HIS A 50 -5.45 -7.94 2.26
CA HIS A 50 -6.20 -8.41 1.09
C HIS A 50 -5.68 -9.75 0.52
N ASN A 51 -4.38 -10.05 0.69
CA ASN A 51 -3.74 -11.23 0.11
C ASN A 51 -3.32 -12.26 1.17
N ASP A 52 -3.88 -12.18 2.39
CA ASP A 52 -3.55 -13.07 3.52
C ASP A 52 -2.04 -13.20 3.80
N ILE A 53 -1.28 -12.13 3.54
CA ILE A 53 0.15 -12.09 3.83
C ILE A 53 0.31 -11.92 5.33
N THR A 54 1.06 -12.83 5.95
CA THR A 54 1.23 -12.88 7.42
C THR A 54 2.61 -12.40 7.89
N HIS A 55 3.60 -12.38 6.99
CA HIS A 55 4.99 -12.07 7.31
C HIS A 55 5.57 -11.10 6.29
N TRP A 56 6.47 -10.24 6.76
CA TRP A 56 7.29 -9.37 5.91
C TRP A 56 8.74 -9.86 5.94
N TYR A 57 9.34 -9.92 4.76
CA TYR A 57 10.76 -10.18 4.57
C TYR A 57 11.34 -9.07 3.70
N ALA A 58 12.46 -8.49 4.10
CA ALA A 58 13.08 -7.39 3.36
C ALA A 58 14.59 -7.31 3.55
N LEU A 59 15.30 -7.03 2.44
CA LEU A 59 16.67 -6.55 2.44
C LEU A 59 16.64 -5.02 2.43
N MET A 60 17.07 -4.38 3.51
CA MET A 60 17.02 -2.93 3.62
C MET A 60 18.35 -2.34 4.06
N THR A 61 18.58 -1.09 3.69
CA THR A 61 19.71 -0.32 4.22
C THR A 61 19.43 0.06 5.68
N PRO A 62 20.47 0.31 6.50
CA PRO A 62 20.30 0.74 7.89
C PRO A 62 19.44 2.01 8.04
N SER A 63 19.49 2.92 7.05
CA SER A 63 18.70 4.15 7.05
C SER A 63 17.20 3.90 6.90
N VAL A 64 16.79 2.94 6.05
CA VAL A 64 15.38 2.56 5.92
C VAL A 64 14.89 1.86 7.18
N HIS A 65 15.69 0.94 7.73
CA HIS A 65 15.37 0.28 9.00
C HIS A 65 15.19 1.29 10.14
N ARG A 66 16.09 2.26 10.27
CA ARG A 66 16.00 3.35 11.26
C ARG A 66 14.74 4.19 11.08
N LEU A 67 14.36 4.49 9.83
CA LEU A 67 13.15 5.24 9.55
C LEU A 67 11.88 4.47 9.91
N LEU A 68 11.83 3.16 9.63
CA LEU A 68 10.71 2.31 10.05
C LEU A 68 10.66 2.17 11.58
N SER A 69 11.81 2.00 12.22
CA SER A 69 11.94 1.94 13.68
C SER A 69 11.43 3.21 14.35
N HIS A 70 11.67 4.38 13.74
CA HIS A 70 11.13 5.64 14.25
C HIS A 70 9.60 5.63 14.32
N PHE A 71 8.93 4.92 13.40
CA PHE A 71 7.47 4.77 13.38
C PHE A 71 6.96 3.55 14.16
N GLY A 72 7.84 2.79 14.84
CA GLY A 72 7.47 1.56 15.55
C GLY A 72 7.12 0.39 14.62
N LEU A 73 7.63 0.43 13.37
CA LEU A 73 7.36 -0.52 12.29
C LEU A 73 8.60 -1.35 11.94
N GLU A 74 9.58 -1.43 12.83
CA GLU A 74 10.81 -2.19 12.60
C GLU A 74 10.56 -3.68 12.41
N LEU A 75 11.40 -4.32 11.62
CA LEU A 75 11.47 -5.77 11.44
C LEU A 75 12.69 -6.32 12.18
N GLN A 76 12.67 -7.61 12.55
CA GLN A 76 13.80 -8.25 13.23
C GLN A 76 14.92 -8.53 12.24
N VAL A 77 16.16 -8.23 12.64
CA VAL A 77 17.35 -8.64 11.90
C VAL A 77 17.48 -10.15 11.97
N ILE A 78 17.69 -10.81 10.84
CA ILE A 78 17.85 -12.28 10.77
C ILE A 78 19.19 -12.74 10.18
N GLY A 79 20.12 -11.81 9.96
CA GLY A 79 21.42 -12.15 9.41
C GLY A 79 22.41 -10.98 9.44
N PRO A 80 23.68 -11.25 9.07
CA PRO A 80 24.71 -10.24 9.02
C PRO A 80 24.41 -9.20 7.93
N SER A 81 24.99 -7.99 8.06
CA SER A 81 25.02 -7.08 6.92
C SER A 81 26.00 -7.55 5.85
N PHE A 82 25.71 -7.22 4.61
CA PHE A 82 26.57 -7.48 3.46
C PHE A 82 26.49 -6.33 2.45
N GLU A 83 27.53 -6.21 1.63
CA GLU A 83 27.62 -5.16 0.62
C GLU A 83 26.87 -5.60 -0.65
N HIS A 84 25.80 -4.89 -0.98
CA HIS A 84 25.05 -5.09 -2.22
C HIS A 84 24.36 -3.80 -2.61
N HIS A 85 24.97 -3.01 -3.50
CA HIS A 85 24.52 -1.65 -3.79
C HIS A 85 24.38 -0.82 -2.50
N GLY A 86 25.43 -0.80 -1.68
CA GLY A 86 25.44 -0.28 -0.31
C GLY A 86 25.23 -1.38 0.74
N GLU A 87 25.49 -1.04 2.00
CA GLU A 87 25.26 -1.94 3.13
C GLU A 87 23.77 -2.29 3.23
N ARG A 88 23.47 -3.59 3.18
CA ARG A 88 22.12 -4.13 3.38
C ARG A 88 22.12 -5.21 4.44
N ARG A 89 20.97 -5.36 5.09
CA ARG A 89 20.77 -6.39 6.10
C ARG A 89 19.39 -7.06 5.89
N PRO A 90 19.31 -8.39 6.02
CA PRO A 90 18.04 -9.11 5.93
C PRO A 90 17.24 -8.95 7.22
N HIS A 91 15.95 -8.67 7.05
CA HIS A 91 15.00 -8.56 8.13
C HIS A 91 13.75 -9.38 7.85
N PHE A 92 13.15 -9.89 8.92
CA PHE A 92 11.95 -10.70 8.89
C PHE A 92 11.13 -10.48 10.15
N ASP A 93 9.81 -10.38 10.03
CA ASP A 93 8.91 -10.49 11.19
C ASP A 93 7.48 -10.82 10.72
N SER A 94 6.65 -11.29 11.65
CA SER A 94 5.21 -11.39 11.41
C SER A 94 4.58 -10.00 11.47
N ILE A 95 3.59 -9.76 10.61
CA ILE A 95 2.87 -8.50 10.59
C ILE A 95 2.15 -8.27 11.93
N ARG A 96 1.63 -9.34 12.55
CA ARG A 96 1.04 -9.29 13.89
C ARG A 96 2.01 -8.67 14.90
N ASN A 97 3.24 -9.19 14.98
CA ASN A 97 4.25 -8.67 15.92
C ASN A 97 4.58 -7.19 15.64
N VAL A 98 4.69 -6.82 14.37
CA VAL A 98 4.95 -5.43 13.97
C VAL A 98 3.80 -4.52 14.40
N MET A 99 2.55 -4.92 14.16
CA MET A 99 1.37 -4.14 14.55
C MET A 99 1.21 -4.07 16.08
N ASP A 100 1.49 -5.15 16.79
CA ASP A 100 1.45 -5.16 18.26
C ASP A 100 2.50 -4.21 18.86
N ARG A 101 3.71 -4.15 18.28
CA ARG A 101 4.72 -3.17 18.68
C ARG A 101 4.29 -1.74 18.35
N ALA A 102 3.81 -1.50 17.13
CA ALA A 102 3.31 -0.19 16.73
C ALA A 102 2.17 0.28 17.65
N HIS A 103 1.23 -0.59 18.01
CA HIS A 103 0.14 -0.25 18.93
C HIS A 103 0.65 0.18 20.32
N ARG A 104 1.69 -0.51 20.84
CA ARG A 104 2.28 -0.19 22.16
C ARG A 104 3.16 1.07 22.14
N GLN A 105 3.91 1.30 21.06
CA GLN A 105 4.96 2.33 21.02
C GLN A 105 4.53 3.61 20.29
N ARG A 106 3.70 3.48 19.25
CA ARG A 106 3.31 4.53 18.29
C ARG A 106 1.86 4.35 17.85
N ARG A 107 0.93 4.51 18.79
CA ARG A 107 -0.51 4.28 18.56
C ARG A 107 -1.07 5.14 17.43
N ASP A 108 -0.57 6.37 17.28
CA ASP A 108 -0.87 7.29 16.17
C ASP A 108 -0.58 6.67 14.79
N VAL A 109 0.58 6.03 14.65
CA VAL A 109 0.98 5.33 13.43
C VAL A 109 0.13 4.09 13.24
N TRP A 110 -0.08 3.31 14.30
CA TRP A 110 -0.88 2.09 14.24
C TRP A 110 -2.31 2.37 13.74
N GLU A 111 -2.98 3.39 14.29
CA GLU A 111 -4.32 3.80 13.86
C GLU A 111 -4.35 4.19 12.38
N LEU A 112 -3.32 4.93 11.93
CA LEU A 112 -3.21 5.33 10.54
C LEU A 112 -3.04 4.15 9.58
N VAL A 113 -2.12 3.23 9.89
CA VAL A 113 -1.76 2.14 8.96
C VAL A 113 -2.77 1.00 8.97
N THR A 114 -3.52 0.82 10.06
CA THR A 114 -4.55 -0.21 10.19
C THR A 114 -5.96 0.28 9.89
N ASP A 115 -6.13 1.56 9.55
CA ASP A 115 -7.45 2.22 9.48
C ASP A 115 -8.26 2.01 10.78
N TYR A 116 -7.67 2.42 11.91
CA TYR A 116 -8.22 2.27 13.25
C TYR A 116 -8.59 0.82 13.62
N GLY A 117 -7.77 -0.14 13.17
CA GLY A 117 -7.98 -1.57 13.38
C GLY A 117 -8.99 -2.23 12.45
N ARG A 118 -9.53 -1.54 11.44
CA ARG A 118 -10.43 -2.14 10.44
C ARG A 118 -9.71 -3.17 9.57
N LEU A 119 -8.42 -2.98 9.33
CA LEU A 119 -7.58 -3.92 8.60
C LEU A 119 -7.06 -5.00 9.56
N SER A 120 -7.72 -6.16 9.55
CA SER A 120 -7.22 -7.35 10.24
C SER A 120 -6.16 -8.02 9.38
N VAL A 121 -4.91 -7.98 9.83
CA VAL A 121 -3.78 -8.74 9.29
C VAL A 121 -3.52 -10.04 10.09
N ALA A 122 -4.49 -10.44 10.93
CA ALA A 122 -4.46 -11.73 11.59
C ALA A 122 -4.84 -12.84 10.58
N PRO A 123 -4.10 -13.96 10.51
CA PRO A 123 -4.57 -15.12 9.77
C PRO A 123 -5.89 -15.58 10.36
N CYS A 124 -6.95 -15.55 9.54
CA CYS A 124 -8.17 -16.28 9.83
C CYS A 124 -7.82 -17.76 9.62
N PHE A 125 -7.48 -18.49 10.68
CA PHE A 125 -7.55 -19.95 10.64
C PHE A 125 -9.03 -20.29 10.54
N ARG A 126 -9.51 -20.44 9.31
CA ARG A 126 -10.85 -20.91 9.00
C ARG A 126 -10.82 -22.39 8.68
#